data_AF-X6I479-F1
#
_entry.id   AF-X6I479-F1
#
_cell.length_a   1.000
_cell.length_b   1.000
_cell.length_c   1.000
_cell.angle_alpha   90.00
_cell.angle_beta   90.00
_cell.angle_gamma   90.00
#
_symmetry.space_group_name_H-M   'P 1'
#
loop_
_entity.id
_entity.type
_entity.pdbx_description
1 polymer ?
#
loop_
_entity_poly.entity_id
_entity_poly.type
_entity_poly.pdbx_seq_one_letter_code
_entity_poly.pdbx_strand_id
1 'polypeptide(L)'
;MTKLTTAPRDIFQTFMNFPLVEDLDALKADVAIIGMPYGSPYTIDELVNDQTNAPTAVRRASQRISLGLDRYDFDIGGTLFDGQDVKVVDVGDVPGDAAGGHYRLAEAAIRKIRVAGALPITIGGDHGIPIPILRALDGEGPITLVQIDAHLDWRDNVNGVREGYSSPIRRASEMAHIAGIFQLGIRGQGSARLEEVEAARAYGSNIVTANEWQDIGTAALLKRIPDRGRYYLTIDADGLDPAVMPAVEGPAPGGISYRQTIELIKGLFAKGRVVGIDIVEIAPARDVNEITSMTAGLFILNAIGAAVRTGQFKR
;
A
#
# COMPACT_ATOMS: atom_id res chain seq x y z
N MET A 1 -4.48 -27.08 -8.32
CA MET A 1 -4.03 -25.99 -7.43
C MET A 1 -5.03 -24.86 -7.55
N THR A 2 -5.45 -24.24 -6.44
CA THR A 2 -6.34 -23.07 -6.51
C THR A 2 -5.57 -21.91 -7.12
N LYS A 3 -6.08 -21.33 -8.21
CA LYS A 3 -5.48 -20.17 -8.87
C LYS A 3 -5.57 -18.96 -7.92
N LEU A 4 -4.43 -18.46 -7.46
CA LEU A 4 -4.36 -17.40 -6.44
C LEU A 4 -4.50 -15.99 -7.04
N THR A 5 -4.08 -15.81 -8.29
CA THR A 5 -4.24 -14.57 -9.03
C THR A 5 -4.72 -14.82 -10.45
N THR A 6 -5.35 -13.82 -11.05
CA THR A 6 -5.83 -13.82 -12.44
C THR A 6 -5.26 -12.62 -13.18
N ALA A 7 -5.11 -12.71 -14.50
CA ALA A 7 -4.73 -11.55 -15.31
C ALA A 7 -5.58 -10.30 -14.99
N PRO A 8 -5.01 -9.08 -15.10
CA PRO A 8 -5.73 -7.83 -14.85
C PRO A 8 -7.04 -7.73 -15.62
N ARG A 9 -8.08 -7.18 -14.98
CA ARG A 9 -9.38 -6.99 -15.64
C ARG A 9 -9.35 -5.88 -16.68
N ASP A 10 -10.14 -6.08 -17.74
CA ASP A 10 -10.51 -5.08 -18.76
C ASP A 10 -9.37 -4.41 -19.54
N ILE A 11 -8.10 -4.71 -19.20
CA ILE A 11 -6.92 -4.16 -19.83
C ILE A 11 -5.96 -5.30 -20.18
N PHE A 12 -5.52 -5.35 -21.44
CA PHE A 12 -4.45 -6.24 -21.90
C PHE A 12 -3.04 -5.80 -21.45
N GLN A 13 -2.92 -4.99 -20.40
CA GLN A 13 -1.70 -4.29 -20.00
C GLN A 13 -1.45 -4.45 -18.50
N THR A 14 -0.25 -4.89 -18.16
CA THR A 14 0.31 -4.92 -16.82
C THR A 14 0.86 -3.56 -16.41
N PHE A 15 1.11 -3.36 -15.11
CA PHE A 15 1.74 -2.13 -14.63
C PHE A 15 3.08 -1.89 -15.33
N MET A 16 3.26 -0.71 -15.94
CA MET A 16 4.46 -0.31 -16.69
C MET A 16 4.92 -1.31 -17.77
N ASN A 17 4.02 -2.17 -18.27
CA ASN A 17 4.33 -3.29 -19.16
C ASN A 17 5.30 -4.33 -18.56
N PHE A 18 5.40 -4.45 -17.24
CA PHE A 18 6.17 -5.54 -16.62
C PHE A 18 5.60 -6.91 -17.00
N PRO A 19 6.43 -7.96 -17.14
CA PRO A 19 5.94 -9.28 -17.54
C PRO A 19 4.84 -9.81 -16.60
N LEU A 20 3.77 -10.38 -17.16
CA LEU A 20 2.72 -11.06 -16.40
C LEU A 20 3.22 -12.45 -15.96
N VAL A 21 3.09 -12.77 -14.67
CA VAL A 21 3.40 -14.09 -14.11
C VAL A 21 2.23 -14.58 -13.26
N GLU A 22 1.48 -15.57 -13.75
CA GLU A 22 0.31 -16.12 -13.02
C GLU A 22 0.67 -17.31 -12.11
N ASP A 23 1.82 -17.96 -12.34
CA ASP A 23 2.29 -19.08 -11.51
C ASP A 23 3.17 -18.58 -10.36
N LEU A 24 2.54 -18.37 -9.20
CA LEU A 24 3.24 -17.94 -7.99
C LEU A 24 4.15 -19.03 -7.37
N ASP A 25 3.97 -20.32 -7.72
CA ASP A 25 4.81 -21.40 -7.20
C ASP A 25 6.20 -21.42 -7.85
N ALA A 26 6.29 -20.92 -9.09
CA ALA A 26 7.53 -20.82 -9.86
C ALA A 26 8.08 -19.37 -9.91
N LEU A 27 7.56 -18.46 -9.08
CA LEU A 27 7.89 -17.04 -9.13
C LEU A 27 9.39 -16.78 -8.92
N LYS A 28 9.99 -16.03 -9.86
CA LYS A 28 11.39 -15.56 -9.81
C LYS A 28 11.44 -14.07 -10.10
N ALA A 29 11.27 -13.27 -9.06
CA ALA A 29 11.29 -11.81 -9.14
C ALA A 29 11.94 -11.22 -7.90
N ASP A 30 12.33 -9.95 -8.01
CA ASP A 30 12.74 -9.13 -6.88
C ASP A 30 11.58 -8.22 -6.42
N VAL A 31 10.65 -7.90 -7.32
CA VAL A 31 9.41 -7.16 -7.03
C VAL A 31 8.23 -7.84 -7.73
N ALA A 32 7.12 -8.00 -7.01
CA ALA A 32 5.85 -8.47 -7.56
C ALA A 32 4.76 -7.40 -7.36
N ILE A 33 4.23 -6.87 -8.46
CA ILE A 33 3.05 -6.00 -8.45
C ILE A 33 1.81 -6.89 -8.41
N ILE A 34 0.93 -6.68 -7.44
CA ILE A 34 -0.31 -7.46 -7.27
C ILE A 34 -1.50 -6.54 -7.06
N GLY A 35 -2.62 -6.81 -7.73
CA GLY A 35 -3.88 -6.13 -7.45
C GLY A 35 -4.71 -6.89 -6.41
N MET A 36 -5.31 -6.17 -5.47
CA MET A 36 -6.22 -6.73 -4.48
C MET A 36 -7.53 -5.94 -4.47
N PRO A 37 -8.43 -6.19 -5.43
CA PRO A 37 -9.56 -5.31 -5.70
C PRO A 37 -10.70 -5.39 -4.66
N TYR A 38 -10.75 -6.40 -3.78
CA TYR A 38 -11.92 -6.64 -2.94
C TYR A 38 -11.57 -6.65 -1.46
N GLY A 39 -12.20 -5.75 -0.69
CA GLY A 39 -12.13 -5.73 0.77
C GLY A 39 -13.20 -6.56 1.47
N SER A 40 -13.38 -6.35 2.77
CA SER A 40 -14.46 -6.94 3.56
C SER A 40 -15.55 -5.88 3.79
N PRO A 41 -16.66 -5.92 3.05
CA PRO A 41 -17.63 -4.84 3.03
C PRO A 41 -18.50 -4.84 4.32
N TYR A 42 -19.03 -3.67 4.71
CA TYR A 42 -19.96 -3.59 5.84
C TYR A 42 -21.39 -3.96 5.48
N THR A 43 -21.73 -3.88 4.20
CA THR A 43 -23.03 -4.27 3.63
C THR A 43 -22.82 -5.03 2.33
N ILE A 44 -23.81 -5.82 1.89
CA ILE A 44 -23.65 -6.63 0.67
C ILE A 44 -23.44 -5.75 -0.59
N ASP A 45 -24.02 -4.55 -0.60
CA ASP A 45 -23.95 -3.61 -1.72
C ASP A 45 -22.56 -2.98 -1.87
N GLU A 46 -21.73 -3.03 -0.82
CA GLU A 46 -20.37 -2.51 -0.81
C GLU A 46 -19.33 -3.51 -1.34
N LEU A 47 -19.69 -4.79 -1.57
CA LEU A 47 -18.73 -5.82 -2.00
C LEU A 47 -18.03 -5.47 -3.32
N VAL A 48 -18.74 -4.82 -4.24
CA VAL A 48 -18.20 -4.29 -5.48
C VAL A 48 -18.41 -2.78 -5.47
N ASN A 49 -17.41 -2.06 -4.97
CA ASN A 49 -17.39 -0.60 -4.93
C ASN A 49 -16.47 -0.03 -6.02
N ASP A 50 -16.38 1.30 -6.14
CA ASP A 50 -15.54 1.91 -7.18
C ASP A 50 -14.05 1.57 -7.02
N GLN A 51 -13.58 1.40 -5.80
CA GLN A 51 -12.18 1.06 -5.47
C GLN A 51 -11.77 -0.33 -5.96
N THR A 52 -12.75 -1.19 -6.25
CA THR A 52 -12.54 -2.47 -6.95
C THR A 52 -11.86 -2.28 -8.30
N ASN A 53 -12.01 -1.11 -8.94
CA ASN A 53 -11.42 -0.79 -10.22
C ASN A 53 -10.00 -0.16 -10.10
N ALA A 54 -9.52 0.10 -8.88
CA ALA A 54 -8.22 0.76 -8.65
C ALA A 54 -7.02 0.03 -9.30
N PRO A 55 -6.88 -1.32 -9.18
CA PRO A 55 -5.76 -2.01 -9.82
C PRO A 55 -5.73 -1.81 -11.33
N THR A 56 -6.89 -1.84 -11.97
CA THR A 56 -7.08 -1.61 -13.40
C THR A 56 -6.73 -0.16 -13.77
N ALA A 57 -7.25 0.82 -13.02
CA ALA A 57 -7.01 2.25 -13.29
C ALA A 57 -5.52 2.63 -13.17
N VAL A 58 -4.84 2.17 -12.12
CA VAL A 58 -3.40 2.45 -11.91
C VAL A 58 -2.55 1.79 -13.01
N ARG A 59 -2.86 0.55 -13.41
CA ARG A 59 -2.18 -0.09 -14.56
C ARG A 59 -2.36 0.70 -15.84
N ARG A 60 -3.57 1.19 -16.14
CA ARG A 60 -3.86 2.02 -17.31
C ARG A 60 -3.04 3.31 -17.33
N ALA A 61 -2.87 3.95 -16.17
CA ALA A 61 -2.13 5.20 -16.04
C ALA A 61 -0.64 5.06 -16.39
N SER A 62 -0.09 3.84 -16.48
CA SER A 62 1.32 3.57 -16.81
C SER A 62 1.83 4.36 -18.01
N GLN A 63 1.03 4.49 -19.07
CA GLN A 63 1.41 5.19 -20.29
C GLN A 63 1.61 6.70 -20.08
N ARG A 64 1.02 7.27 -19.03
CA ARG A 64 1.15 8.67 -18.64
C ARG A 64 2.19 8.91 -17.56
N ILE A 65 2.51 7.88 -16.78
CA ILE A 65 3.50 7.94 -15.69
C ILE A 65 4.92 8.06 -16.25
N SER A 66 5.27 7.24 -17.26
CA SER A 66 6.62 7.28 -17.83
C SER A 66 6.63 6.91 -19.31
N LEU A 67 7.50 7.59 -20.06
CA LEU A 67 7.77 7.34 -21.49
C LEU A 67 8.77 6.19 -21.72
N GLY A 68 9.26 5.56 -20.65
CA GLY A 68 10.23 4.47 -20.69
C GLY A 68 11.00 4.35 -19.37
N LEU A 69 11.26 3.11 -18.93
CA LEU A 69 11.96 2.84 -17.67
C LEU A 69 13.46 3.17 -17.72
N ASP A 70 14.00 3.38 -18.93
CA ASP A 70 15.36 3.82 -19.23
C ASP A 70 15.52 5.35 -19.22
N ARG A 71 14.46 6.11 -18.92
CA ARG A 71 14.49 7.57 -18.80
C ARG A 71 14.99 7.99 -17.42
N TYR A 72 15.62 9.17 -17.37
CA TYR A 72 16.09 9.76 -16.12
C TYR A 72 14.91 10.29 -15.31
N ASP A 73 14.78 9.82 -14.08
CA ASP A 73 13.80 10.29 -13.10
C ASP A 73 14.53 11.11 -12.04
N PHE A 74 14.12 12.37 -11.88
CA PHE A 74 14.72 13.33 -10.95
C PHE A 74 14.33 13.10 -9.50
N ASP A 75 13.21 12.43 -9.23
CA ASP A 75 12.83 12.09 -7.87
C ASP A 75 13.81 11.03 -7.33
N ILE A 76 14.15 10.01 -8.11
CA ILE A 76 15.09 8.95 -7.71
C ILE A 76 16.55 9.26 -8.07
N GLY A 77 16.82 10.22 -8.96
CA GLY A 77 18.16 10.66 -9.36
C GLY A 77 18.85 9.73 -10.36
N GLY A 78 18.11 9.12 -11.28
CA GLY A 78 18.65 8.20 -12.30
C GLY A 78 17.55 7.43 -13.04
N THR A 79 17.93 6.40 -13.79
CA THR A 79 16.95 5.43 -14.32
C THR A 79 16.41 4.54 -13.19
N LEU A 80 15.30 3.85 -13.43
CA LEU A 80 14.61 3.06 -12.40
C LEU A 80 15.55 2.02 -11.75
N PHE A 81 16.25 1.24 -12.58
CA PHE A 81 17.09 0.13 -12.14
C PHE A 81 18.55 0.50 -11.91
N ASP A 82 18.97 1.73 -12.22
CA ASP A 82 20.34 2.21 -11.96
C ASP A 82 21.43 1.26 -12.48
N GLY A 83 21.19 0.64 -13.64
CA GLY A 83 22.09 -0.34 -14.27
C GLY A 83 22.15 -1.73 -13.62
N GLN A 84 21.30 -2.03 -12.63
CA GLN A 84 21.24 -3.32 -11.95
C GLN A 84 20.28 -4.30 -12.65
N ASP A 85 20.55 -5.61 -12.54
CA ASP A 85 19.64 -6.68 -13.02
C ASP A 85 18.56 -6.94 -11.97
N VAL A 86 17.43 -6.23 -12.08
CA VAL A 86 16.30 -6.28 -11.14
C VAL A 86 15.07 -6.77 -11.88
N LYS A 87 14.45 -7.83 -11.36
CA LYS A 87 13.28 -8.48 -11.98
C LYS A 87 12.00 -7.99 -11.33
N VAL A 88 11.25 -7.18 -12.07
CA VAL A 88 9.90 -6.75 -11.68
C VAL A 88 8.88 -7.48 -12.55
N VAL A 89 7.87 -8.04 -11.92
CA VAL A 89 6.75 -8.72 -12.60
C VAL A 89 5.42 -8.21 -12.07
N ASP A 90 4.39 -8.29 -12.90
CA ASP A 90 2.99 -8.13 -12.47
C ASP A 90 2.40 -9.53 -12.31
N VAL A 91 1.78 -9.84 -11.18
CA VAL A 91 1.19 -11.15 -10.91
C VAL A 91 -0.34 -11.15 -11.08
N GLY A 92 -0.90 -10.07 -11.62
CA GLY A 92 -2.34 -9.92 -11.83
C GLY A 92 -3.07 -9.55 -10.54
N ASP A 93 -4.33 -9.96 -10.44
CA ASP A 93 -5.25 -9.61 -9.36
C ASP A 93 -5.65 -10.83 -8.55
N VAL A 94 -5.80 -10.67 -7.24
CA VAL A 94 -6.53 -11.65 -6.41
C VAL A 94 -7.99 -11.66 -6.85
N PRO A 95 -8.55 -12.82 -7.25
CA PRO A 95 -9.94 -12.88 -7.70
C PRO A 95 -10.91 -12.68 -6.53
N GLY A 96 -12.06 -12.10 -6.83
CA GLY A 96 -13.13 -11.91 -5.87
C GLY A 96 -13.84 -13.22 -5.55
N ASP A 97 -14.34 -13.32 -4.33
CA ASP A 97 -15.18 -14.43 -3.90
C ASP A 97 -16.40 -13.85 -3.17
N ALA A 98 -17.59 -14.09 -3.70
CA ALA A 98 -18.84 -13.64 -3.09
C ALA A 98 -19.08 -14.23 -1.68
N ALA A 99 -18.43 -15.35 -1.35
CA ALA A 99 -18.45 -15.93 -0.01
C ALA A 99 -17.36 -15.36 0.93
N GLY A 100 -16.58 -14.37 0.48
CA GLY A 100 -15.53 -13.71 1.28
C GLY A 100 -14.20 -14.45 1.33
N GLY A 101 -13.97 -15.45 0.48
CA GLY A 101 -12.71 -16.21 0.44
C GLY A 101 -11.53 -15.46 -0.16
N HIS A 102 -11.72 -14.29 -0.76
CA HIS A 102 -10.66 -13.50 -1.39
C HIS A 102 -9.57 -13.05 -0.40
N TYR A 103 -9.89 -12.82 0.88
CA TYR A 103 -8.85 -12.55 1.91
C TYR A 103 -7.93 -13.75 2.13
N ARG A 104 -8.46 -14.98 2.10
CA ARG A 104 -7.62 -16.19 2.19
C ARG A 104 -6.74 -16.36 0.96
N LEU A 105 -7.26 -16.01 -0.23
CA LEU A 105 -6.49 -16.02 -1.46
C LEU A 105 -5.39 -14.95 -1.46
N ALA A 106 -5.70 -13.73 -0.99
CA ALA A 106 -4.75 -12.64 -0.83
C ALA A 106 -3.61 -13.02 0.13
N GLU A 107 -3.94 -13.57 1.30
CA GLU A 107 -2.94 -14.03 2.26
C GLU A 107 -2.04 -15.11 1.63
N ALA A 108 -2.63 -16.11 0.95
CA ALA A 108 -1.87 -17.17 0.29
C ALA A 108 -0.96 -16.63 -0.84
N ALA A 109 -1.43 -15.66 -1.63
CA ALA A 109 -0.66 -15.04 -2.69
C ALA A 109 0.58 -14.30 -2.14
N ILE A 110 0.41 -13.49 -1.09
CA ILE A 110 1.52 -12.78 -0.44
C ILE A 110 2.52 -13.77 0.17
N ARG A 111 2.05 -14.85 0.80
CA ARG A 111 2.94 -15.91 1.31
C ARG A 111 3.83 -16.48 0.21
N LYS A 112 3.29 -16.74 -0.98
CA LYS A 112 4.07 -17.24 -2.13
C LYS A 112 5.08 -16.21 -2.64
N ILE A 113 4.67 -14.95 -2.78
CA ILE A 113 5.54 -13.83 -3.17
C ILE A 113 6.72 -13.70 -2.20
N ARG A 114 6.42 -13.75 -0.89
CA ARG A 114 7.42 -13.69 0.18
C ARG A 114 8.40 -14.86 0.13
N VAL A 115 7.90 -16.09 -0.03
CA VAL A 115 8.75 -17.30 -0.14
C VAL A 115 9.69 -17.21 -1.34
N ALA A 116 9.28 -16.56 -2.43
CA ALA A 116 10.14 -16.29 -3.58
C ALA A 116 11.21 -15.20 -3.31
N GLY A 117 11.14 -14.51 -2.16
CA GLY A 117 12.04 -13.42 -1.77
C GLY A 117 11.73 -12.08 -2.44
N ALA A 118 10.59 -11.96 -3.13
CA ALA A 118 10.17 -10.74 -3.81
C ALA A 118 9.51 -9.75 -2.84
N LEU A 119 9.68 -8.45 -3.10
CA LEU A 119 8.94 -7.38 -2.44
C LEU A 119 7.52 -7.30 -3.05
N PRO A 120 6.45 -7.57 -2.28
CA PRO A 120 5.09 -7.29 -2.73
C PRO A 120 4.84 -5.78 -2.75
N ILE A 121 4.33 -5.29 -3.88
CA ILE A 121 3.72 -3.95 -3.99
C ILE A 121 2.28 -4.15 -4.44
N THR A 122 1.35 -3.85 -3.55
CA THR A 122 -0.08 -4.09 -3.74
C THR A 122 -0.78 -2.83 -4.21
N ILE A 123 -1.69 -2.98 -5.17
CA ILE A 123 -2.61 -1.93 -5.59
C ILE A 123 -4.04 -2.33 -5.20
N GLY A 124 -4.74 -1.40 -4.57
CA GLY A 124 -6.18 -1.30 -4.62
C GLY A 124 -6.96 -2.04 -3.55
N GLY A 125 -8.27 -2.01 -3.79
CA GLY A 125 -9.30 -2.30 -2.80
C GLY A 125 -9.50 -1.15 -1.82
N ASP A 126 -10.41 -1.37 -0.90
CA ASP A 126 -10.55 -0.56 0.31
C ASP A 126 -9.40 -0.84 1.29
N HIS A 127 -9.32 -0.05 2.35
CA HIS A 127 -8.28 -0.18 3.37
C HIS A 127 -8.43 -1.45 4.23
N GLY A 128 -9.34 -2.37 3.93
CA GLY A 128 -9.36 -3.69 4.57
C GLY A 128 -8.24 -4.61 4.07
N ILE A 129 -7.73 -4.35 2.86
CA ILE A 129 -6.73 -5.16 2.16
C ILE A 129 -5.42 -5.39 2.92
N PRO A 130 -4.86 -4.45 3.70
CA PRO A 130 -3.65 -4.70 4.48
C PRO A 130 -3.82 -5.83 5.50
N ILE A 131 -5.04 -6.18 5.95
CA ILE A 131 -5.26 -7.24 6.95
C ILE A 131 -4.72 -8.61 6.50
N PRO A 132 -5.17 -9.20 5.37
CA PRO A 132 -4.62 -10.46 4.89
C PRO A 132 -3.14 -10.35 4.50
N ILE A 133 -2.65 -9.18 4.06
CA ILE A 133 -1.23 -9.00 3.73
C ILE A 133 -0.38 -9.09 5.00
N LEU A 134 -0.74 -8.35 6.05
CA LEU A 134 -0.01 -8.36 7.31
C LEU A 134 -0.05 -9.74 7.99
N ARG A 135 -1.15 -10.49 7.86
CA ARG A 135 -1.22 -11.90 8.30
C ARG A 135 -0.21 -12.79 7.58
N ALA A 136 -0.01 -12.60 6.28
CA ALA A 136 0.94 -13.36 5.47
C ALA A 136 2.43 -13.08 5.79
N LEU A 137 2.71 -12.01 6.54
CA LEU A 137 4.06 -11.62 6.96
C LEU A 137 4.44 -12.17 8.35
N ASP A 138 3.65 -13.09 8.91
CA ASP A 138 4.02 -13.85 10.10
C ASP A 138 5.37 -14.57 9.91
N GLY A 139 6.34 -14.24 10.76
CA GLY A 139 7.73 -14.72 10.65
C GLY A 139 8.71 -13.76 9.95
N GLU A 140 8.23 -12.65 9.36
CA GLU A 140 9.11 -11.52 8.99
C GLU A 140 9.32 -10.55 10.16
N GLY A 141 8.65 -10.76 11.31
CA GLY A 141 8.73 -9.87 12.47
C GLY A 141 10.13 -9.77 13.11
N PRO A 142 10.37 -8.73 13.93
CA PRO A 142 9.44 -7.64 14.26
C PRO A 142 9.30 -6.62 13.13
N ILE A 143 8.06 -6.24 12.79
CA ILE A 143 7.71 -5.25 11.77
C ILE A 143 7.21 -3.96 12.44
N THR A 144 7.67 -2.82 11.93
CA THR A 144 7.06 -1.51 12.17
C THR A 144 6.10 -1.20 11.03
N LEU A 145 4.81 -1.09 11.35
CA LEU A 145 3.78 -0.67 10.41
C LEU A 145 3.78 0.86 10.33
N VAL A 146 3.85 1.39 9.11
CA VAL A 146 3.76 2.81 8.81
C VAL A 146 2.54 2.99 7.92
N GLN A 147 1.59 3.78 8.38
CA GLN A 147 0.36 4.12 7.69
C GLN A 147 0.39 5.59 7.31
N ILE A 148 0.14 5.91 6.03
CA ILE A 148 -0.27 7.25 5.61
C ILE A 148 -1.78 7.22 5.42
N ASP A 149 -2.52 8.04 6.16
CA ASP A 149 -3.99 8.05 6.16
C ASP A 149 -4.52 9.35 6.78
N ALA A 150 -5.71 9.79 6.38
CA ALA A 150 -6.43 10.85 7.09
C ALA A 150 -7.11 10.29 8.36
N HIS A 151 -7.45 9.02 8.36
CA HIS A 151 -8.25 8.28 9.32
C HIS A 151 -7.42 7.29 10.15
N LEU A 152 -7.97 6.90 11.31
CA LEU A 152 -7.24 6.09 12.29
C LEU A 152 -7.39 4.57 12.06
N ASP A 153 -8.45 4.14 11.39
CA ASP A 153 -8.66 2.74 11.01
C ASP A 153 -8.52 1.72 12.14
N TRP A 154 -9.06 2.11 13.30
CA TRP A 154 -8.93 1.40 14.56
C TRP A 154 -10.24 0.83 15.10
N ARG A 155 -11.32 0.81 14.30
CA ARG A 155 -12.61 0.25 14.72
C ARG A 155 -12.42 -1.23 15.05
N ASP A 156 -12.93 -1.67 16.21
CA ASP A 156 -12.91 -3.10 16.51
C ASP A 156 -13.91 -3.86 15.63
N ASN A 157 -15.04 -3.21 15.37
CA ASN A 157 -16.16 -3.71 14.60
C ASN A 157 -16.97 -2.55 14.00
N VAL A 158 -17.46 -2.72 12.77
CA VAL A 158 -18.58 -1.96 12.19
C VAL A 158 -19.64 -2.94 11.66
N ASN A 159 -20.91 -2.81 12.08
CA ASN A 159 -22.02 -3.68 11.63
C ASN A 159 -21.75 -5.21 11.68
N GLY A 160 -21.17 -5.70 12.77
CA GLY A 160 -20.72 -7.11 12.90
C GLY A 160 -19.44 -7.50 12.14
N VAL A 161 -18.85 -6.61 11.34
CA VAL A 161 -17.64 -6.88 10.54
C VAL A 161 -16.39 -6.34 11.26
N ARG A 162 -15.39 -7.21 11.44
CA ARG A 162 -14.12 -6.88 12.13
C ARG A 162 -12.94 -6.69 11.18
N GLU A 163 -13.05 -7.10 9.92
CA GLU A 163 -11.94 -7.03 8.95
C GLU A 163 -12.22 -6.09 7.77
N GLY A 164 -13.14 -5.14 7.95
CA GLY A 164 -13.44 -4.10 6.96
C GLY A 164 -12.50 -2.90 7.05
N TYR A 165 -12.69 -1.96 6.13
CA TYR A 165 -11.76 -0.87 5.85
C TYR A 165 -11.48 0.10 7.00
N SER A 166 -12.32 0.20 8.02
CA SER A 166 -12.03 1.02 9.21
C SER A 166 -11.35 0.25 10.35
N SER A 167 -10.94 -1.00 10.13
CA SER A 167 -10.35 -1.89 11.13
C SER A 167 -8.90 -2.37 10.87
N PRO A 168 -8.20 -2.08 9.75
CA PRO A 168 -6.94 -2.75 9.42
C PRO A 168 -5.85 -2.54 10.47
N ILE A 169 -5.72 -1.34 11.01
CA ILE A 169 -4.67 -1.03 11.98
C ILE A 169 -4.99 -1.63 13.34
N ARG A 170 -6.28 -1.66 13.72
CA ARG A 170 -6.70 -2.40 14.90
C ARG A 170 -6.40 -3.90 14.77
N ARG A 171 -6.66 -4.52 13.61
CA ARG A 171 -6.29 -5.93 13.38
C ARG A 171 -4.77 -6.13 13.40
N ALA A 172 -4.00 -5.20 12.84
CA ALA A 172 -2.54 -5.24 12.89
C ALA A 172 -2.00 -5.19 14.33
N SER A 173 -2.61 -4.37 15.20
CA SER A 173 -2.22 -4.26 16.62
C SER A 173 -2.37 -5.56 17.42
N GLU A 174 -3.19 -6.50 16.93
CA GLU A 174 -3.43 -7.80 17.55
C GLU A 174 -2.42 -8.87 17.08
N MET A 175 -1.56 -8.55 16.10
CA MET A 175 -0.59 -9.48 15.52
C MET A 175 0.78 -9.40 16.23
N ALA A 176 1.27 -10.53 16.74
CA ALA A 176 2.51 -10.58 17.53
C ALA A 176 3.78 -10.14 16.78
N HIS A 177 3.79 -10.20 15.45
CA HIS A 177 4.92 -9.75 14.62
C HIS A 177 4.88 -8.26 14.29
N ILE A 178 3.81 -7.54 14.63
CA ILE A 178 3.73 -6.08 14.52
C ILE A 178 4.17 -5.47 15.86
N ALA A 179 5.39 -4.93 15.86
CA ALA A 179 6.06 -4.45 17.06
C ALA A 179 5.88 -2.94 17.31
N GLY A 180 5.40 -2.20 16.31
CA GLY A 180 5.15 -0.78 16.43
C GLY A 180 4.31 -0.25 15.26
N ILE A 181 3.51 0.77 15.53
CA ILE A 181 2.61 1.39 14.55
C ILE A 181 2.86 2.90 14.54
N PHE A 182 3.02 3.47 13.35
CA PHE A 182 3.10 4.90 13.07
C PHE A 182 1.97 5.28 12.13
N GLN A 183 1.05 6.12 12.58
CA GLN A 183 -0.10 6.59 11.80
C GLN A 183 0.12 8.05 11.47
N LEU A 184 0.30 8.34 10.19
CA LEU A 184 0.84 9.60 9.70
C LEU A 184 -0.19 10.30 8.81
N GLY A 185 -0.46 11.58 9.08
CA GLY A 185 -1.41 12.36 8.29
C GLY A 185 -2.81 12.46 8.87
N ILE A 186 -3.01 11.94 10.09
CA ILE A 186 -4.31 11.92 10.78
C ILE A 186 -4.87 13.34 10.90
N ARG A 187 -6.11 13.54 10.43
CA ARG A 187 -6.79 14.84 10.45
C ARG A 187 -8.28 14.69 10.24
N GLY A 188 -9.03 15.78 10.46
CA GLY A 188 -10.46 15.81 10.19
C GLY A 188 -11.27 14.83 11.07
N GLN A 189 -12.51 14.59 10.68
CA GLN A 189 -13.38 13.61 11.33
C GLN A 189 -13.45 12.37 10.44
N GLY A 190 -12.98 11.24 10.98
CA GLY A 190 -13.15 9.92 10.38
C GLY A 190 -14.18 9.07 11.13
N SER A 191 -14.10 7.76 10.94
CA SER A 191 -14.95 6.77 11.61
C SER A 191 -14.60 6.56 13.10
N ALA A 192 -13.37 6.90 13.50
CA ALA A 192 -12.86 6.66 14.86
C ALA A 192 -13.60 7.51 15.90
N ARG A 193 -13.94 6.89 17.02
CA ARG A 193 -14.51 7.54 18.20
C ARG A 193 -13.44 7.67 19.28
N LEU A 194 -13.82 8.27 20.41
CA LEU A 194 -12.91 8.42 21.55
C LEU A 194 -12.32 7.07 22.00
N GLU A 195 -13.15 6.02 22.06
CA GLU A 195 -12.75 4.66 22.46
C GLU A 195 -11.64 4.09 21.56
N GLU A 196 -11.71 4.32 20.25
CA GLU A 196 -10.69 3.87 19.30
C GLU A 196 -9.38 4.65 19.44
N VAL A 197 -9.47 5.97 19.64
CA VAL A 197 -8.28 6.82 19.86
C VAL A 197 -7.59 6.41 21.17
N GLU A 198 -8.35 6.15 22.22
CA GLU A 198 -7.83 5.68 23.51
C GLU A 198 -7.19 4.29 23.38
N ALA A 199 -7.82 3.37 22.65
CA ALA A 199 -7.26 2.04 22.37
C ALA A 199 -5.94 2.13 21.58
N ALA A 200 -5.87 2.97 20.55
CA ALA A 200 -4.64 3.18 19.77
C ALA A 200 -3.51 3.75 20.63
N ARG A 201 -3.82 4.71 21.50
CA ARG A 201 -2.85 5.27 22.46
C ARG A 201 -2.41 4.25 23.51
N ALA A 202 -3.34 3.44 24.02
CA ALA A 202 -3.03 2.39 24.99
C ALA A 202 -2.14 1.29 24.41
N TYR A 203 -2.29 0.98 23.11
CA TYR A 203 -1.36 0.11 22.37
C TYR A 203 0.04 0.74 22.24
N GLY A 204 0.13 2.07 22.22
CA GLY A 204 1.37 2.80 21.97
C GLY A 204 1.55 3.23 20.50
N SER A 205 0.44 3.37 19.75
CA SER A 205 0.48 3.88 18.37
C SER A 205 1.04 5.31 18.33
N ASN A 206 1.98 5.55 17.42
CA ASN A 206 2.54 6.88 17.17
C ASN A 206 1.62 7.62 16.20
N ILE A 207 0.61 8.29 16.75
CA ILE A 207 -0.35 9.10 15.99
C ILE A 207 0.28 10.47 15.70
N VAL A 208 0.58 10.74 14.43
CA VAL A 208 1.14 12.01 13.94
C VAL A 208 0.13 12.67 13.02
N THR A 209 -0.38 13.82 13.45
CA THR A 209 -1.35 14.57 12.65
C THR A 209 -0.71 15.17 11.39
N ALA A 210 -1.50 15.49 10.36
CA ALA A 210 -1.00 16.15 9.17
C ALA A 210 -0.30 17.49 9.49
N ASN A 211 -0.89 18.30 10.38
CA ASN A 211 -0.29 19.56 10.82
C ASN A 211 1.05 19.33 11.52
N GLU A 212 1.12 18.35 12.43
CA GLU A 212 2.37 18.03 13.10
C GLU A 212 3.46 17.60 12.12
N TRP A 213 3.14 16.76 11.13
CA TRP A 213 4.11 16.37 10.11
C TRP A 213 4.57 17.58 9.29
N GLN A 214 3.67 18.49 8.92
CA GLN A 214 4.05 19.73 8.24
C GLN A 214 5.00 20.58 9.09
N ASP A 215 4.75 20.72 10.39
CA ASP A 215 5.56 21.52 11.30
C ASP A 215 6.96 20.93 11.53
N ILE A 216 7.07 19.61 11.72
CA ILE A 216 8.35 18.96 12.05
C ILE A 216 9.16 18.58 10.80
N GLY A 217 8.49 18.38 9.67
CA GLY A 217 9.06 17.89 8.42
C GLY A 217 9.43 16.39 8.42
N THR A 218 9.54 15.81 7.22
CA THR A 218 9.77 14.37 7.02
C THR A 218 11.06 13.87 7.67
N ALA A 219 12.12 14.68 7.66
CA ALA A 219 13.41 14.30 8.25
C ALA A 219 13.34 14.13 9.78
N ALA A 220 12.54 14.95 10.49
CA ALA A 220 12.35 14.79 11.92
C ALA A 220 11.42 13.60 12.23
N LEU A 221 10.39 13.40 11.41
CA LEU A 221 9.49 12.25 11.52
C LEU A 221 10.26 10.93 11.37
N LEU A 222 11.11 10.80 10.35
CA LEU A 222 11.93 9.62 10.10
C LEU A 222 12.90 9.29 11.26
N LYS A 223 13.29 10.27 12.08
CA LYS A 223 14.11 10.02 13.29
C LYS A 223 13.31 9.35 14.41
N ARG A 224 11.97 9.47 14.41
CA ARG A 224 11.09 8.79 15.38
C ARG A 224 10.90 7.33 15.04
N ILE A 225 10.97 6.98 13.76
CA ILE A 225 10.88 5.59 13.29
C ILE A 225 12.21 4.88 13.60
N PRO A 226 12.22 3.69 14.23
CA PRO A 226 13.45 2.96 14.56
C PRO A 226 14.36 2.74 13.34
N ASP A 227 15.68 2.71 13.54
CA ASP A 227 16.64 2.32 12.49
C ASP A 227 16.80 0.80 12.40
N ARG A 228 17.27 0.32 11.23
CA ARG A 228 17.53 -1.09 10.93
C ARG A 228 16.32 -2.01 11.14
N GLY A 229 15.12 -1.44 11.11
CA GLY A 229 13.86 -2.17 11.23
C GLY A 229 13.43 -2.84 9.93
N ARG A 230 12.35 -3.61 10.06
CA ARG A 230 11.55 -4.08 8.94
C ARG A 230 10.28 -3.25 8.88
N TYR A 231 9.96 -2.67 7.74
CA TYR A 231 8.84 -1.74 7.61
C TYR A 231 7.81 -2.30 6.65
N TYR A 232 6.54 -2.17 7.01
CA TYR A 232 5.44 -2.30 6.07
C TYR A 232 4.80 -0.92 5.91
N LEU A 233 4.61 -0.47 4.67
CA LEU A 233 4.03 0.84 4.37
C LEU A 233 2.67 0.67 3.71
N THR A 234 1.61 1.10 4.38
CA THR A 234 0.28 1.20 3.78
C THR A 234 -0.01 2.67 3.49
N ILE A 235 -0.43 2.97 2.26
CA ILE A 235 -0.75 4.32 1.79
C ILE A 235 -2.23 4.36 1.43
N ASP A 236 -3.03 4.94 2.32
CA ASP A 236 -4.36 5.39 1.96
C ASP A 236 -4.25 6.60 1.04
N ALA A 237 -4.93 6.54 -0.12
CA ALA A 237 -5.00 7.66 -1.03
C ALA A 237 -5.59 8.92 -0.37
N ASP A 238 -6.51 8.78 0.59
CA ASP A 238 -7.15 9.90 1.27
C ASP A 238 -6.26 10.58 2.31
N GLY A 239 -5.17 9.90 2.72
CA GLY A 239 -4.12 10.47 3.56
C GLY A 239 -3.40 11.62 2.88
N LEU A 240 -3.40 11.64 1.55
CA LEU A 240 -2.79 12.70 0.76
C LEU A 240 -3.75 13.85 0.58
N ASP A 241 -3.21 15.04 0.30
CA ASP A 241 -4.07 16.19 0.05
C ASP A 241 -4.92 15.94 -1.21
N PRO A 242 -6.21 16.32 -1.24
CA PRO A 242 -7.05 16.18 -2.43
C PRO A 242 -6.51 16.94 -3.65
N ALA A 243 -5.63 17.93 -3.48
CA ALA A 243 -4.89 18.56 -4.60
C ALA A 243 -3.86 17.61 -5.25
N VAL A 244 -3.47 16.52 -4.58
CA VAL A 244 -2.52 15.51 -5.02
C VAL A 244 -3.23 14.22 -5.45
N MET A 245 -4.13 13.70 -4.62
CA MET A 245 -4.91 12.48 -4.87
C MET A 245 -6.41 12.72 -4.58
N PRO A 246 -7.16 13.38 -5.48
CA PRO A 246 -8.58 13.66 -5.27
C PRO A 246 -9.51 12.44 -5.37
N ALA A 247 -9.05 11.34 -5.98
CA ALA A 247 -9.92 10.21 -6.34
C ALA A 247 -10.11 9.25 -5.16
N VAL A 248 -10.90 9.65 -4.18
CA VAL A 248 -11.20 8.88 -2.96
C VAL A 248 -12.66 9.11 -2.53
N GLU A 249 -13.21 8.24 -1.69
CA GLU A 249 -14.57 8.41 -1.18
C GLU A 249 -14.67 9.52 -0.12
N GLY A 250 -13.64 9.66 0.75
CA GLY A 250 -13.61 10.62 1.85
C GLY A 250 -12.45 11.62 1.77
N PRO A 251 -12.40 12.55 0.80
CA PRO A 251 -11.28 13.48 0.67
C PRO A 251 -11.18 14.42 1.88
N ALA A 252 -9.99 14.49 2.49
CA ALA A 252 -9.72 15.35 3.64
C ALA A 252 -8.70 16.47 3.29
N PRO A 253 -9.10 17.76 3.23
CA PRO A 253 -8.18 18.86 2.95
C PRO A 253 -7.06 19.01 3.98
N GLY A 254 -5.92 19.58 3.57
CA GLY A 254 -4.75 19.80 4.44
C GLY A 254 -3.89 18.55 4.62
N GLY A 255 -3.88 17.68 3.61
CA GLY A 255 -3.23 16.37 3.65
C GLY A 255 -1.75 16.38 3.33
N ILE A 256 -1.20 15.18 3.15
CA ILE A 256 0.22 14.99 2.89
C ILE A 256 0.52 15.27 1.41
N SER A 257 1.59 16.03 1.17
CA SER A 257 2.04 16.35 -0.19
C SER A 257 2.76 15.17 -0.85
N TYR A 258 2.78 15.14 -2.20
CA TYR A 258 3.57 14.17 -2.96
C TYR A 258 5.02 14.08 -2.48
N ARG A 259 5.65 15.25 -2.23
CA ARG A 259 7.04 15.36 -1.79
C ARG A 259 7.27 14.68 -0.43
N GLN A 260 6.41 14.93 0.55
CA GLN A 260 6.52 14.29 1.87
C GLN A 260 6.42 12.76 1.76
N THR A 261 5.52 12.26 0.91
CA THR A 261 5.35 10.83 0.67
C THR A 261 6.59 10.19 0.04
N ILE A 262 7.16 10.77 -1.03
CA ILE A 262 8.39 10.20 -1.63
C ILE A 262 9.61 10.32 -0.71
N GLU A 263 9.69 11.36 0.13
CA GLU A 263 10.72 11.50 1.16
C GLU A 263 10.59 10.41 2.24
N LEU A 264 9.37 10.09 2.67
CA LEU A 264 9.10 9.00 3.60
C LEU A 264 9.49 7.65 3.00
N ILE A 265 9.05 7.36 1.76
CA ILE A 265 9.37 6.11 1.05
C ILE A 265 10.89 5.92 1.01
N LYS A 266 11.64 6.91 0.51
CA LYS A 266 13.11 6.85 0.42
C LYS A 266 13.75 6.70 1.80
N GLY A 267 13.22 7.42 2.80
CA GLY A 267 13.67 7.33 4.18
C GLY A 267 13.53 5.94 4.78
N LEU A 268 12.40 5.27 4.58
CA LEU A 268 12.18 3.90 5.08
C LEU A 268 13.16 2.91 4.45
N PHE A 269 13.34 2.95 3.12
CA PHE A 269 14.33 2.11 2.43
C PHE A 269 15.78 2.42 2.85
N ALA A 270 16.10 3.67 3.17
CA ALA A 270 17.44 4.05 3.66
C ALA A 270 17.70 3.58 5.09
N LYS A 271 16.65 3.49 5.92
CA LYS A 271 16.75 3.08 7.33
C LYS A 271 16.78 1.57 7.53
N GLY A 272 16.28 0.77 6.58
CA GLY A 272 16.15 -0.67 6.77
C GLY A 272 15.40 -1.37 5.63
N ARG A 273 14.78 -2.51 5.94
CA ARG A 273 14.16 -3.38 4.93
C ARG A 273 12.67 -3.12 4.84
N VAL A 274 12.16 -2.72 3.69
CA VAL A 274 10.71 -2.67 3.46
C VAL A 274 10.23 -4.04 3.04
N VAL A 275 9.28 -4.62 3.77
CA VAL A 275 8.78 -5.99 3.56
C VAL A 275 7.51 -6.03 2.70
N GLY A 276 6.89 -4.88 2.45
CA GLY A 276 5.72 -4.74 1.59
C GLY A 276 5.22 -3.30 1.56
N ILE A 277 4.52 -2.96 0.49
CA ILE A 277 3.85 -1.68 0.32
C ILE A 277 2.46 -1.94 -0.26
N ASP A 278 1.45 -1.20 0.18
CA ASP A 278 0.17 -1.11 -0.50
C ASP A 278 -0.28 0.34 -0.72
N ILE A 279 -1.10 0.54 -1.75
CA ILE A 279 -1.80 1.79 -2.03
C ILE A 279 -3.28 1.47 -2.22
N VAL A 280 -4.14 2.00 -1.36
CA VAL A 280 -5.56 1.63 -1.23
C VAL A 280 -6.49 2.84 -1.39
N GLU A 281 -7.81 2.61 -1.39
CA GLU A 281 -8.87 3.64 -1.32
C GLU A 281 -8.96 4.58 -2.55
N ILE A 282 -8.27 4.25 -3.64
CA ILE A 282 -8.41 4.97 -4.91
C ILE A 282 -9.77 4.64 -5.51
N ALA A 283 -10.61 5.66 -5.73
CA ALA A 283 -11.92 5.58 -6.39
C ALA A 283 -11.83 6.16 -7.82
N PRO A 284 -11.58 5.33 -8.86
CA PRO A 284 -11.26 5.81 -10.20
C PRO A 284 -12.33 6.67 -10.87
N ALA A 285 -13.61 6.48 -10.54
CA ALA A 285 -14.70 7.30 -11.09
C ALA A 285 -14.62 8.77 -10.64
N ARG A 286 -13.89 9.04 -9.55
CA ARG A 286 -13.63 10.38 -9.01
C ARG A 286 -12.30 10.96 -9.47
N ASP A 287 -11.53 10.24 -10.28
CA ASP A 287 -10.19 10.67 -10.67
C ASP A 287 -10.21 11.79 -11.70
N VAL A 288 -9.66 12.94 -11.31
CA VAL A 288 -9.57 14.12 -12.16
C VAL A 288 -8.33 13.98 -13.02
N ASN A 289 -8.51 13.79 -14.32
CA ASN A 289 -7.40 13.70 -15.28
C ASN A 289 -6.38 12.58 -14.93
N GLU A 290 -6.84 11.49 -14.31
CA GLU A 290 -6.03 10.35 -13.85
C GLU A 290 -4.89 10.75 -12.88
N ILE A 291 -4.96 11.92 -12.22
CA ILE A 291 -3.84 12.40 -11.39
C ILE A 291 -3.59 11.51 -10.18
N THR A 292 -4.64 10.90 -9.62
CA THR A 292 -4.52 9.99 -8.48
C THR A 292 -3.85 8.70 -8.92
N SER A 293 -4.32 8.12 -10.02
CA SER A 293 -3.76 6.88 -10.59
C SER A 293 -2.30 7.06 -11.04
N MET A 294 -1.96 8.20 -11.64
CA MET A 294 -0.57 8.53 -11.99
C MET A 294 0.29 8.68 -10.74
N THR A 295 -0.22 9.37 -9.71
CA THR A 295 0.50 9.59 -8.46
C THR A 295 0.80 8.27 -7.72
N ALA A 296 -0.18 7.36 -7.65
CA ALA A 296 0.02 6.03 -7.10
C ALA A 296 1.13 5.28 -7.84
N GLY A 297 1.12 5.30 -9.18
CA GLY A 297 2.18 4.68 -9.97
C GLY A 297 3.56 5.33 -9.77
N LEU A 298 3.64 6.64 -9.58
CA LEU A 298 4.89 7.33 -9.24
C LEU A 298 5.42 6.93 -7.86
N PHE A 299 4.56 6.66 -6.87
CA PHE A 299 5.00 6.09 -5.59
C PHE A 299 5.55 4.68 -5.75
N ILE A 300 4.92 3.84 -6.56
CA ILE A 300 5.42 2.49 -6.88
C ILE A 300 6.82 2.58 -7.52
N LEU A 301 7.01 3.46 -8.51
CA LEU A 301 8.31 3.66 -9.14
C LEU A 301 9.35 4.22 -8.17
N ASN A 302 8.99 5.17 -7.31
CA ASN A 302 9.87 5.69 -6.27
C ASN A 302 10.28 4.59 -5.28
N ALA A 303 9.35 3.71 -4.89
CA ALA A 303 9.65 2.59 -4.00
C ALA A 303 10.62 1.59 -4.64
N ILE A 304 10.39 1.20 -5.89
CA ILE A 304 11.31 0.32 -6.63
C ILE A 304 12.68 1.00 -6.76
N GLY A 305 12.72 2.25 -7.20
CA GLY A 305 13.98 2.99 -7.38
C GLY A 305 14.76 3.18 -6.07
N ALA A 306 14.05 3.38 -4.95
CA ALA A 306 14.65 3.44 -3.62
C ALA A 306 15.23 2.08 -3.19
N ALA A 307 14.47 0.99 -3.35
CA ALA A 307 14.92 -0.38 -3.04
C ALA A 307 16.19 -0.77 -3.80
N VAL A 308 16.28 -0.40 -5.08
CA VAL A 308 17.45 -0.63 -5.94
C VAL A 308 18.68 0.10 -5.42
N ARG A 309 18.55 1.38 -5.07
CA ARG A 309 19.66 2.23 -4.61
C ARG A 309 20.15 1.86 -3.22
N THR A 310 19.26 1.40 -2.35
CA THR A 310 19.63 0.93 -1.00
C THR A 310 20.10 -0.52 -1.00
N GLY A 311 20.10 -1.19 -2.17
CA GLY A 311 20.62 -2.54 -2.33
C GLY A 311 19.74 -3.62 -1.69
N GLN A 312 18.43 -3.37 -1.53
CA GLN A 312 17.50 -4.31 -0.91
C GLN A 312 17.45 -5.68 -1.63
N PHE A 313 17.71 -5.70 -2.94
CA PHE A 313 17.69 -6.91 -3.77
C PHE A 313 19.06 -7.58 -3.96
N LYS A 314 20.13 -7.01 -3.39
CA LYS A 314 21.46 -7.64 -3.46
C LYS A 314 21.45 -8.92 -2.64
N ARG A 315 21.66 -10.06 -3.30
CA ARG A 315 21.76 -11.40 -2.71
C ARG A 315 23.21 -11.75 -2.44
#